data_AF-A0A954FBN0-F1
#
_entry.id   AF-A0A954FBN0-F1
#
_cell.length_a   1.000
_cell.length_b   1.000
_cell.length_c   1.000
_cell.angle_alpha   90.00
_cell.angle_beta   90.00
_cell.angle_gamma   90.00
#
_symmetry.space_group_name_H-M   'P 1'
#
loop_
_entity.id
_entity.type
_entity.pdbx_description
1 polymer ?
#
loop_
_entity_poly.entity_id
_entity_poly.type
_entity_poly.pdbx_seq_one_letter_code
_entity_poly.pdbx_strand_id
1 'polypeptide(L)'
;MKLLKIFLHEFWLFGIKQASACIFGGFLLALMIITRFWYPIDFLYRYDFLFLAAVVFQVFLLCFRLESPREAVVILIFHFVATVMELFKTSDGIRSWQYPEQFEIGIGNVPLFAGFMYSAVGSYIA
;
A
#
# COMPACT_ATOMS: atom_id res chain seq x y z
N MET A 1 15.43 35.31 15.10
CA MET A 1 16.37 34.18 14.97
C MET A 1 15.98 32.94 15.80
N LYS A 2 15.54 33.06 17.06
CA LYS A 2 15.12 31.92 17.89
C LYS A 2 13.87 31.18 17.37
N LEU A 3 12.86 31.93 16.90
CA LEU A 3 11.63 31.36 16.32
C LEU A 3 11.89 30.50 15.08
N LEU A 4 12.78 30.96 14.18
CA LEU A 4 13.17 30.22 12.98
C LEU A 4 13.88 28.90 13.32
N LYS A 5 14.75 28.89 14.34
CA LYS A 5 15.43 27.66 14.78
C LYS A 5 14.44 26.64 15.33
N ILE A 6 13.45 27.08 16.12
CA ILE A 6 12.39 26.20 16.64
C ILE A 6 11.57 25.65 15.48
N PHE A 7 11.11 26.53 14.58
CA PHE A 7 10.32 26.11 13.42
C PHE A 7 11.04 25.06 12.57
N LEU A 8 12.32 25.27 12.24
CA LEU A 8 13.09 24.31 11.45
C LEU A 8 13.27 22.97 12.18
N HIS A 9 13.46 23.00 13.49
CA HIS A 9 13.58 21.80 14.31
C HIS A 9 12.28 21.00 14.33
N GLU A 10 11.15 21.66 14.60
CA GLU A 10 9.82 21.03 14.60
C GLU A 10 9.45 20.50 13.21
N PHE A 11 9.74 21.27 12.15
CA PHE A 11 9.51 20.84 10.77
C PHE A 11 10.30 19.57 10.43
N TRP A 12 11.56 19.51 10.85
CA TRP A 12 12.41 18.33 10.65
C TRP A 12 11.88 17.11 11.41
N LEU A 13 11.53 17.26 12.69
CA LEU A 13 10.96 16.18 13.49
C LEU A 13 9.61 15.70 12.94
N PHE A 14 8.76 16.63 12.50
CA PHE A 14 7.52 16.31 11.83
C PHE A 14 7.77 15.51 10.56
N GLY A 15 8.72 15.94 9.71
CA GLY A 15 9.11 15.24 8.50
C GLY A 15 9.56 13.80 8.77
N ILE A 16 10.37 13.56 9.79
CA ILE A 16 10.81 12.21 10.19
C ILE A 16 9.61 11.35 10.62
N LYS A 17 8.68 11.91 11.39
CA LYS A 17 7.47 11.20 11.80
C LYS A 17 6.60 10.82 10.60
N GLN A 18 6.42 11.73 9.65
CA GLN A 18 5.67 11.45 8.42
C GLN A 18 6.35 10.42 7.54
N ALA A 19 7.67 10.48 7.40
CA ALA A 19 8.44 9.48 6.68
C ALA A 19 8.33 8.10 7.33
N SER A 20 8.29 8.04 8.67
CA SER A 20 8.10 6.79 9.41
C SER A 20 6.69 6.24 9.23
N ALA A 21 5.66 7.10 9.30
CA ALA A 21 4.27 6.70 9.09
C ALA A 21 3.99 6.22 7.66
N CYS A 22 4.74 6.70 6.67
CA CYS A 22 4.55 6.28 5.28
C CYS A 22 5.43 5.12 4.84
N ILE A 23 6.14 4.41 5.73
CA ILE A 23 7.06 3.32 5.34
C ILE A 23 6.36 2.26 4.48
N PHE A 24 5.17 1.81 4.87
CA PHE A 24 4.41 0.83 4.09
C PHE A 24 3.99 1.36 2.71
N GLY A 25 3.41 2.56 2.67
CA GLY A 25 2.99 3.19 1.42
C GLY A 25 4.15 3.52 0.49
N GLY A 26 5.26 4.01 1.05
CA GLY A 26 6.50 4.30 0.34
C GLY A 26 7.13 3.04 -0.24
N PHE A 27 7.13 1.94 0.52
CA PHE A 27 7.56 0.63 0.02
C PHE A 27 6.72 0.17 -1.18
N LEU A 28 5.39 0.22 -1.08
CA LEU A 28 4.52 -0.18 -2.18
C LEU A 28 4.71 0.71 -3.41
N LEU A 29 4.76 2.03 -3.23
CA LEU A 29 4.99 2.97 -4.33
C LEU A 29 6.35 2.70 -5.01
N ALA A 30 7.40 2.49 -4.23
CA ALA A 30 8.72 2.16 -4.75
C ALA A 30 8.68 0.87 -5.58
N LEU A 31 8.05 -0.20 -5.08
CA LEU A 31 7.89 -1.44 -5.83
C LEU A 31 7.07 -1.26 -7.10
N MET A 32 5.98 -0.50 -7.07
CA MET A 32 5.18 -0.21 -8.27
C MET A 32 6.02 0.47 -9.35
N ILE A 33 6.84 1.46 -8.97
CA ILE A 33 7.72 2.19 -9.87
C ILE A 33 8.82 1.26 -10.41
N ILE A 34 9.54 0.56 -9.53
CA ILE A 34 10.65 -0.32 -9.93
C ILE A 34 10.14 -1.40 -10.89
N THR A 35 9.06 -2.10 -10.52
CA THR A 35 8.50 -3.19 -11.34
C THR A 35 7.84 -2.68 -12.62
N ARG A 36 7.47 -1.40 -12.72
CA ARG A 36 7.01 -0.81 -13.98
C ARG A 36 8.14 -0.68 -15.00
N PHE A 37 9.36 -0.38 -14.55
CA PHE A 37 10.52 -0.24 -15.43
C PHE A 37 11.28 -1.55 -15.63
N TRP A 38 11.27 -2.44 -14.63
CA TRP A 38 12.00 -3.69 -14.67
C TRP A 38 11.33 -4.77 -13.82
N TYR A 39 10.77 -5.78 -14.49
CA TYR A 39 10.16 -6.95 -13.86
C TYR A 39 10.45 -8.20 -14.70
N PRO A 40 11.55 -8.94 -14.42
CA PRO A 40 12.02 -10.05 -15.24
C PRO A 40 11.43 -11.42 -14.81
N ILE A 41 10.37 -11.43 -14.00
CA ILE A 41 9.80 -12.67 -13.46
C ILE A 41 8.68 -13.13 -14.38
N ASP A 42 8.91 -14.21 -15.12
CA ASP A 42 7.98 -14.68 -16.16
C ASP A 42 6.87 -15.61 -15.63
N PHE A 43 7.08 -16.25 -14.47
CA PHE A 43 6.15 -17.23 -13.90
C PHE A 43 5.13 -16.65 -12.91
N LEU A 44 5.22 -15.35 -12.60
CA LEU A 44 4.38 -14.68 -11.62
C LEU A 44 3.94 -13.33 -12.17
N TYR A 45 2.64 -13.10 -12.27
CA TYR A 45 2.15 -11.82 -12.75
C TYR A 45 2.53 -10.68 -11.80
N ARG A 46 2.77 -9.49 -12.36
CA ARG A 46 3.29 -8.34 -11.60
C ARG A 46 2.35 -7.93 -10.45
N TYR A 47 1.04 -7.97 -10.66
CA TYR A 47 0.07 -7.68 -9.59
C TYR A 47 0.10 -8.72 -8.46
N ASP A 48 0.30 -10.00 -8.78
CA ASP A 48 0.42 -11.05 -7.77
C ASP A 48 1.71 -10.91 -6.97
N PHE A 49 2.82 -10.57 -7.65
CA PHE A 49 4.07 -10.24 -6.98
C PHE A 49 3.92 -9.04 -6.03
N LEU A 50 3.27 -7.96 -6.48
CA LEU A 50 3.05 -6.78 -5.63
C LEU A 50 2.16 -7.12 -4.43
N PHE A 51 1.14 -7.96 -4.61
CA PHE A 51 0.31 -8.45 -3.50
C PHE A 51 1.15 -9.26 -2.50
N LEU A 52 1.93 -10.24 -2.97
CA LEU A 52 2.77 -11.06 -2.10
C LEU A 52 3.84 -10.23 -1.39
N ALA A 53 4.45 -9.27 -2.08
CA ALA A 53 5.41 -8.34 -1.49
C ALA A 53 4.77 -7.47 -0.41
N ALA A 54 3.54 -7.00 -0.61
CA ALA A 54 2.78 -6.26 0.40
C ALA A 54 2.53 -7.10 1.66
N VAL A 55 2.10 -8.36 1.50
CA VAL A 55 1.89 -9.29 2.62
C VAL A 55 3.19 -9.57 3.36
N VAL A 56 4.27 -9.88 2.66
CA VAL A 56 5.59 -10.13 3.26
C VAL A 56 6.08 -8.90 4.02
N PHE A 57 5.91 -7.70 3.46
CA PHE A 57 6.33 -6.47 4.11
C PHE A 57 5.47 -6.14 5.32
N GLN A 58 4.15 -6.36 5.26
CA GLN A 58 3.26 -6.25 6.40
C GLN A 58 3.71 -7.15 7.56
N VAL A 59 4.02 -8.42 7.26
CA VAL A 59 4.53 -9.37 8.26
C VAL A 59 5.88 -8.90 8.80
N PHE A 60 6.76 -8.39 7.94
CA PHE A 60 8.03 -7.80 8.37
C PHE A 60 7.81 -6.65 9.36
N LEU A 61 6.93 -5.69 9.07
CA LEU A 61 6.65 -4.57 9.99
C LEU A 61 6.15 -5.07 11.36
N LEU A 62 5.30 -6.09 11.39
CA LEU A 62 4.82 -6.70 12.63
C LEU A 62 5.94 -7.45 13.39
N CYS A 63 6.75 -8.24 12.70
CA CYS A 63 7.86 -8.98 13.31
C CYS A 63 8.90 -8.06 13.95
N PHE A 64 9.19 -6.93 13.30
CA PHE A 64 10.12 -5.91 13.79
C PHE A 64 9.46 -4.90 14.74
N ARG A 65 8.17 -5.06 15.05
CA ARG A 65 7.38 -4.15 15.90
C ARG A 65 7.41 -2.70 15.42
N LEU A 66 7.52 -2.51 14.11
CA LEU A 66 7.33 -1.23 13.44
C LEU A 66 5.84 -0.91 13.28
N GLU A 67 5.01 -1.96 13.27
CA GLU A 67 3.55 -1.86 13.39
C GLU A 67 3.02 -2.76 14.51
N SER A 68 1.86 -2.38 15.06
CA SER A 68 1.14 -3.13 16.08
C SER A 68 0.10 -4.07 15.47
N PRO A 69 -0.30 -5.15 16.19
CA PRO A 69 -1.39 -6.01 15.74
C PRO A 69 -2.73 -5.27 15.55
N ARG A 70 -2.93 -4.16 16.27
CA ARG A 70 -4.12 -3.32 16.11
C ARG A 70 -4.10 -2.56 14.79
N GLU A 71 -2.94 -2.01 14.40
CA GLU A 71 -2.74 -1.37 13.10
C GLU A 71 -2.95 -2.39 11.96
N ALA A 72 -2.47 -3.63 12.11
CA ALA A 72 -2.73 -4.69 11.12
C ALA A 72 -4.23 -4.96 10.88
N VAL A 73 -5.05 -4.88 11.93
CA VAL A 73 -6.51 -5.00 11.79
C VAL A 73 -7.09 -3.83 11.00
N VAL A 74 -6.61 -2.60 11.23
CA VAL A 74 -7.02 -1.43 10.44
C VAL A 74 -6.64 -1.62 8.97
N ILE A 75 -5.41 -2.05 8.69
CA ILE A 75 -4.90 -2.35 7.35
C ILE A 75 -5.77 -3.39 6.64
N LEU A 76 -6.19 -4.44 7.36
CA LEU A 76 -7.07 -5.49 6.84
C LEU A 76 -8.50 -4.98 6.56
N ILE A 77 -9.04 -4.10 7.42
CA ILE A 77 -10.35 -3.46 7.17
C ILE A 77 -10.28 -2.58 5.92
N PHE A 78 -9.25 -1.74 5.81
CA PHE A 78 -9.04 -0.91 4.63
C PHE A 78 -8.87 -1.76 3.37
N HIS A 79 -8.16 -2.89 3.46
CA HIS A 79 -7.97 -3.82 2.35
C HIS A 79 -9.32 -4.36 1.86
N PHE A 80 -10.15 -4.82 2.79
CA PHE A 80 -11.47 -5.37 2.48
C PHE A 80 -12.39 -4.31 1.86
N VAL A 81 -12.55 -3.15 2.52
CA VAL A 81 -13.43 -2.07 2.04
C VAL A 81 -12.99 -1.56 0.67
N ALA A 82 -11.68 -1.42 0.46
CA ALA A 82 -11.13 -1.01 -0.83
C ALA A 82 -11.38 -2.03 -1.93
N THR A 83 -11.20 -3.32 -1.64
CA THR A 83 -11.49 -4.39 -2.61
C THR A 83 -12.96 -4.39 -3.00
N VAL A 84 -13.88 -4.22 -2.04
CA VAL A 84 -15.33 -4.12 -2.32
C VAL A 84 -15.64 -2.88 -3.18
N MET A 85 -15.05 -1.73 -2.85
CA MET A 85 -15.23 -0.51 -3.63
C MET A 85 -14.71 -0.69 -5.07
N GLU A 86 -13.55 -1.32 -5.25
CA GLU A 86 -13.00 -1.56 -6.57
C GLU A 86 -13.84 -2.55 -7.37
N LEU A 87 -14.35 -3.62 -6.76
CA LEU A 87 -15.28 -4.55 -7.40
C LEU A 87 -16.51 -3.82 -7.97
N PHE A 88 -17.05 -2.85 -7.24
CA PHE A 88 -18.13 -2.01 -7.72
C PHE A 88 -17.69 -1.14 -8.90
N LYS A 89 -16.57 -0.41 -8.77
CA LYS A 89 -16.08 0.55 -9.77
C LYS A 89 -15.69 -0.11 -11.09
N THR A 90 -15.12 -1.31 -11.03
CA THR A 90 -14.66 -2.03 -12.21
C THR A 90 -15.73 -2.97 -12.77
N SER A 91 -16.85 -3.18 -12.09
CA SER A 91 -17.94 -4.07 -12.56
C SER A 91 -18.44 -3.73 -13.97
N ASP A 92 -18.95 -4.74 -14.68
CA ASP A 92 -19.48 -4.58 -16.05
C ASP A 92 -20.62 -3.55 -16.16
N GLY A 93 -21.35 -3.32 -15.07
CA GLY A 93 -22.43 -2.34 -15.01
C GLY A 93 -21.94 -0.90 -14.86
N ILE A 94 -20.81 -0.67 -14.17
CA ILE A 94 -20.27 0.66 -13.90
C ILE A 94 -19.14 1.03 -14.86
N ARG A 95 -18.16 0.13 -15.06
CA ARG A 95 -16.98 0.31 -15.93
C ARG A 95 -16.30 1.67 -15.79
N SER A 96 -16.14 2.14 -14.55
CA SER A 96 -15.47 3.43 -14.29
C SER A 96 -14.00 3.39 -14.72
N TRP A 97 -13.35 2.24 -14.57
CA TRP A 97 -11.98 1.97 -15.02
C TRP A 97 -11.70 0.45 -14.97
N GLN A 98 -10.51 0.01 -15.41
CA GLN A 98 -10.11 -1.40 -15.42
C GLN A 98 -8.63 -1.60 -15.09
N TYR A 99 -8.29 -2.75 -14.50
CA TYR A 99 -6.90 -3.18 -14.29
C TYR A 99 -6.30 -3.70 -15.60
N PRO A 100 -5.22 -3.07 -16.12
CA PRO A 100 -4.68 -3.41 -17.45
C PRO A 100 -3.77 -4.63 -17.49
N GLU A 101 -3.27 -5.10 -16.35
CA GLU A 101 -2.33 -6.24 -16.28
C GLU A 101 -3.00 -7.50 -15.74
N GLN A 102 -2.41 -8.64 -16.09
CA GLN A 102 -2.90 -9.95 -15.67
C GLN A 102 -2.62 -10.19 -14.18
N PHE A 103 -3.43 -11.07 -13.58
CA PHE A 103 -3.31 -11.52 -12.19
C PHE A 103 -4.07 -12.84 -11.99
N GLU A 104 -3.63 -13.63 -11.02
CA GLU A 104 -4.35 -14.82 -10.53
C GLU A 104 -4.89 -14.59 -9.11
N ILE A 105 -4.22 -13.76 -8.31
CA ILE A 105 -4.57 -13.47 -6.93
C ILE A 105 -5.52 -12.27 -6.90
N GLY A 106 -6.81 -12.55 -7.13
CA GLY A 106 -7.84 -11.53 -7.20
C GLY A 106 -9.24 -12.07 -6.93
N ILE A 107 -10.20 -11.15 -6.90
CA ILE A 107 -11.63 -11.47 -6.84
C ILE A 107 -12.27 -10.81 -8.05
N GLY A 108 -12.94 -11.61 -8.89
CA GLY A 108 -13.53 -11.12 -10.13
C GLY A 108 -12.49 -10.43 -11.02
N ASN A 109 -12.72 -9.16 -11.33
CA ASN A 109 -11.82 -8.35 -12.15
C ASN A 109 -10.91 -7.41 -11.34
N VAL A 110 -10.73 -7.68 -10.05
CA VAL A 110 -9.91 -6.87 -9.14
C VAL A 110 -8.77 -7.71 -8.55
N PRO A 111 -7.49 -7.36 -8.80
CA PRO A 111 -6.37 -8.00 -8.13
C PRO A 111 -6.37 -7.63 -6.64
N LEU A 112 -6.04 -8.56 -5.73
CA LEU A 112 -6.01 -8.25 -4.30
C LEU A 112 -4.92 -7.23 -3.94
N PHE A 113 -3.92 -7.03 -4.80
CA PHE A 113 -2.99 -5.90 -4.69
C PHE A 113 -3.72 -4.54 -4.57
N ALA A 114 -4.87 -4.38 -5.23
CA ALA A 114 -5.69 -3.18 -5.16
C ALA A 114 -6.03 -2.77 -3.72
N GLY A 115 -6.42 -3.75 -2.89
CA GLY A 115 -6.77 -3.49 -1.50
C GLY A 115 -5.61 -2.84 -0.73
N PHE A 116 -4.38 -3.31 -0.96
CA PHE A 116 -3.19 -2.77 -0.29
C PHE A 116 -2.84 -1.34 -0.71
N MET A 117 -3.20 -0.90 -1.92
CA MET A 117 -3.03 0.51 -2.32
C MET A 117 -3.80 1.46 -1.39
N TYR A 118 -4.95 1.03 -0.89
CA TYR A 118 -5.75 1.79 0.07
C TYR A 118 -5.36 1.48 1.51
N SER A 119 -4.92 0.25 1.82
CA SER A 119 -4.37 -0.08 3.15
C SER A 119 -3.14 0.76 3.50
N ALA A 120 -2.38 1.25 2.50
CA ALA A 120 -1.30 2.21 2.73
C ALA A 120 -1.77 3.50 3.43
N VAL A 121 -3.00 3.94 3.16
CA VAL A 121 -3.62 5.06 3.89
C VAL A 121 -3.98 4.65 5.31
N GLY A 122 -4.51 3.43 5.49
CA GLY A 122 -4.80 2.87 6.81
C GLY A 122 -3.56 2.79 7.70
N SER A 123 -2.46 2.26 7.19
CA SER A 123 -1.15 2.16 7.87
C SER A 123 -0.62 3.55 8.28
N TYR A 124 -0.75 4.57 7.43
CA TYR A 124 -0.30 5.92 7.74
C TYR A 124 -1.09 6.60 8.87
N ILE A 125 -2.37 6.26 9.05
CA ILE A 125 -3.27 6.90 10.03
C ILE A 125 -3.26 6.17 11.38
N ALA A 126 -3.02 4.86 11.37
CA ALA A 126 -3.16 3.98 12.51
C ALA A 126 -2.04 4.18 13.56
#